data_AF-A0A3L6ZR70-F1
#
_entry.id   AF-A0A3L6ZR70-F1
#
_cell.length_a   1.000
_cell.length_b   1.000
_cell.length_c   1.000
_cell.angle_alpha   90.00
_cell.angle_beta   90.00
_cell.angle_gamma   90.00
#
_symmetry.space_group_name_H-M   'P 1'
#
loop_
_entity.id
_entity.type
_entity.pdbx_description
1 polymer ?
#
loop_
_entity_poly.entity_id
_entity_poly.type
_entity_poly.pdbx_seq_one_letter_code
_entity_poly.pdbx_strand_id
1 'polypeptide(L)'
;MSEPYVPDPDGRTESLGDLLGEVTRDISTLFRQEVELAKAELSQSAKKAGKGAGMFGGAGVAGFMALLFLSIALWWGLGLLIGNVWSAIIVAVIYGIVAAVLAMRGKKEVEEITGAPKTAETLKKVPEAFKTSEDSR
;
A
#
# COMPACT_ATOMS: atom_id res chain seq x y z
N MET A 1 23.37 -18.16 -66.99
CA MET A 1 23.36 -16.69 -67.13
C MET A 1 23.31 -16.15 -65.71
N SER A 2 24.47 -15.83 -65.14
CA SER A 2 24.61 -15.31 -63.78
C SER A 2 24.38 -13.80 -63.81
N GLU A 3 23.37 -13.32 -63.08
CA GLU A 3 23.16 -11.88 -62.90
C GLU A 3 24.42 -11.24 -62.31
N PRO A 4 24.88 -10.09 -62.84
CA PRO A 4 26.00 -9.38 -62.28
C PRO A 4 25.63 -8.86 -60.89
N TYR A 5 26.43 -9.21 -59.89
CA TYR A 5 26.39 -8.61 -58.56
C TYR A 5 26.56 -7.09 -58.71
N VAL A 6 25.46 -6.35 -58.56
CA VAL A 6 25.46 -4.89 -58.50
C VAL A 6 25.76 -4.53 -57.04
N PRO A 7 26.94 -3.99 -56.72
CA PRO A 7 27.23 -3.53 -55.38
C PRO A 7 26.27 -2.38 -55.07
N ASP A 8 25.60 -2.45 -53.92
CA ASP A 8 24.86 -1.31 -53.37
C ASP A 8 25.85 -0.13 -53.26
N PRO A 9 25.59 1.02 -53.92
CA PRO A 9 26.49 2.18 -53.88
C PRO A 9 26.68 2.73 -52.46
N ASP A 10 25.82 2.36 -51.53
CA ASP A 10 25.93 2.65 -50.09
C ASP A 10 26.46 1.46 -49.28
N GLY A 11 27.43 0.72 -49.84
CA GLY A 11 28.20 -0.36 -49.20
C GLY A 11 29.04 0.09 -47.99
N ARG A 12 28.41 0.76 -47.03
CA ARG A 12 28.93 0.98 -45.68
C ARG A 12 29.03 -0.39 -45.03
N THR A 13 30.22 -0.97 -45.02
CA THR A 13 30.62 -1.89 -43.96
C THR A 13 30.27 -1.18 -42.66
N GLU A 14 29.19 -1.60 -41.99
CA GLU A 14 28.79 -1.03 -40.70
C GLU A 14 30.04 -1.04 -39.82
N SER A 15 30.43 0.15 -39.40
CA SER A 15 31.59 0.30 -38.55
C SER A 15 31.30 -0.42 -37.24
N LEU A 16 32.32 -0.99 -36.60
CA LEU A 16 32.20 -1.46 -35.20
C LEU A 16 31.58 -0.37 -34.30
N GLY A 17 31.78 0.91 -34.62
CA GLY A 17 31.13 2.03 -33.94
C GLY A 17 29.63 2.16 -34.19
N ASP A 18 29.14 1.79 -35.37
CA ASP A 18 27.71 1.81 -35.72
C ASP A 18 26.97 0.70 -34.97
N LEU A 19 27.54 -0.52 -34.95
CA LEU A 19 27.00 -1.67 -34.20
C LEU A 19 26.98 -1.43 -32.69
N LEU A 20 28.04 -0.81 -32.13
CA LEU A 20 28.07 -0.44 -30.70
C LEU A 20 27.02 0.63 -30.37
N GLY A 21 26.80 1.56 -31.30
CA GLY A 21 25.77 2.60 -31.20
C GLY A 21 24.35 2.02 -31.18
N GLU A 22 24.10 1.01 -32.00
CA GLU A 22 22.82 0.29 -32.06
C GLU A 22 22.55 -0.49 -30.76
N VAL A 23 23.51 -1.30 -30.28
CA VAL A 23 23.37 -2.03 -29.02
C VAL A 23 23.15 -1.08 -27.83
N THR A 24 23.85 0.05 -27.77
CA THR A 24 23.65 1.05 -26.70
C THR A 24 22.26 1.66 -26.78
N ARG A 25 21.75 1.88 -27.99
CA ARG A 25 20.41 2.41 -28.23
C ARG A 25 19.32 1.40 -27.85
N ASP A 26 19.54 0.12 -28.10
CA ASP A 26 18.64 -0.96 -27.72
C ASP A 26 18.57 -1.11 -26.20
N ILE A 27 19.71 -1.09 -25.51
CA ILE A 27 19.76 -1.13 -24.04
C ILE A 27 19.03 0.07 -23.43
N SER A 28 19.25 1.28 -23.97
CA SER A 28 18.55 2.49 -23.53
C SER A 28 17.04 2.38 -23.75
N THR A 29 16.63 1.74 -24.85
CA THR A 29 15.24 1.49 -25.20
C THR A 29 14.60 0.48 -24.25
N LEU A 30 15.27 -0.62 -23.93
CA LEU A 30 14.81 -1.60 -22.93
C LEU A 30 14.67 -0.99 -21.55
N PHE A 31 15.68 -0.22 -21.10
CA PHE A 31 15.63 0.42 -19.79
C PHE A 31 14.42 1.36 -19.68
N ARG A 32 14.14 2.13 -20.74
CA ARG A 32 12.98 3.01 -20.78
C ARG A 32 11.66 2.23 -20.75
N GLN A 33 11.58 1.09 -21.45
CA GLN A 33 10.42 0.21 -21.42
C GLN A 33 10.19 -0.40 -20.04
N GLU A 34 11.24 -0.85 -19.35
CA GLU A 34 11.17 -1.39 -17.99
C GLU A 34 10.60 -0.36 -17.01
N VAL A 35 11.05 0.90 -17.13
CA VAL A 35 10.55 2.03 -16.33
C VAL A 35 9.10 2.35 -16.68
N GLU A 36 8.73 2.35 -17.96
CA GLU A 36 7.35 2.59 -18.39
C GLU A 36 6.41 1.47 -17.92
N LEU A 37 6.85 0.22 -17.96
CA LEU A 37 6.12 -0.93 -17.45
C LEU A 37 5.96 -0.87 -15.94
N ALA A 38 7.04 -0.64 -15.19
CA ALA A 38 6.99 -0.48 -13.74
C ALA A 38 6.05 0.67 -13.35
N LYS A 39 6.09 1.78 -14.09
CA LYS A 39 5.17 2.91 -13.88
C LYS A 39 3.72 2.51 -14.16
N ALA A 40 3.46 1.71 -15.20
CA ALA A 40 2.12 1.22 -15.53
C ALA A 40 1.59 0.29 -14.43
N GLU A 41 2.39 -0.67 -13.97
CA GLU A 41 2.04 -1.59 -12.88
C GLU A 41 1.79 -0.86 -11.56
N LEU A 42 2.66 0.10 -11.21
CA LEU A 42 2.47 0.94 -10.03
C LEU A 42 1.20 1.78 -10.14
N SER A 43 0.90 2.35 -11.32
CA SER A 43 -0.34 3.11 -11.55
C SER A 43 -1.58 2.23 -11.41
N GLN A 44 -1.56 1.03 -11.98
CA GLN A 44 -2.65 0.08 -11.89
C GLN A 44 -2.87 -0.39 -10.44
N SER A 45 -1.78 -0.68 -9.73
CA SER A 45 -1.79 -1.04 -8.31
C SER A 45 -2.35 0.09 -7.46
N ALA A 46 -1.90 1.33 -7.68
CA ALA A 46 -2.40 2.52 -6.99
C ALA A 46 -3.90 2.76 -7.26
N LYS A 47 -4.37 2.59 -8.50
CA LYS A 47 -5.80 2.69 -8.83
C LYS A 47 -6.62 1.62 -8.11
N LYS A 48 -6.14 0.37 -8.08
CA LYS A 48 -6.83 -0.73 -7.40
C LYS A 48 -6.88 -0.51 -5.89
N ALA A 49 -5.75 -0.11 -5.29
CA ALA A 49 -5.66 0.25 -3.88
C ALA A 49 -6.57 1.44 -3.55
N GLY A 50 -6.56 2.50 -4.37
CA GLY A 50 -7.41 3.67 -4.21
C GLY A 50 -8.90 3.36 -4.31
N LYS A 51 -9.30 2.52 -5.26
CA LYS A 51 -10.69 2.01 -5.37
C LYS A 51 -11.06 1.20 -4.13
N GLY A 52 -10.19 0.31 -3.67
CA GLY A 52 -10.39 -0.49 -2.46
C GLY A 52 -10.56 0.40 -1.22
N ALA A 53 -9.65 1.35 -1.02
CA ALA A 53 -9.72 2.31 0.08
C ALA A 53 -10.99 3.16 0.01
N GLY A 54 -11.39 3.63 -1.18
CA GLY A 54 -12.64 4.36 -1.38
C GLY A 54 -13.88 3.53 -1.06
N MET A 55 -13.91 2.26 -1.48
CA MET A 55 -14.98 1.32 -1.15
C MET A 55 -15.05 1.05 0.35
N PHE A 56 -13.92 0.83 1.03
CA PHE A 56 -13.87 0.65 2.48
C PHE A 56 -14.30 1.91 3.23
N GLY A 57 -13.89 3.10 2.76
CA GLY A 57 -14.35 4.37 3.32
C GLY A 57 -15.87 4.53 3.19
N GLY A 58 -16.41 4.28 2.00
CA GLY A 58 -17.85 4.29 1.74
C GLY A 58 -18.61 3.27 2.59
N ALA A 59 -18.09 2.05 2.71
CA ALA A 59 -18.65 1.00 3.56
C ALA A 59 -18.64 1.40 5.05
N GLY A 60 -17.59 2.09 5.51
CA GLY A 60 -17.52 2.64 6.87
C GLY A 60 -18.64 3.64 7.14
N VAL A 61 -18.85 4.60 6.23
CA VAL A 61 -19.93 5.60 6.36
C VAL A 61 -21.31 4.95 6.28
N ALA A 62 -21.52 4.06 5.29
CA ALA A 62 -22.79 3.37 5.12
C ALA A 62 -23.11 2.46 6.32
N GLY A 63 -22.10 1.73 6.83
CA GLY A 63 -22.22 0.89 8.01
C GLY A 63 -22.53 1.69 9.28
N PHE A 64 -21.88 2.84 9.47
CA PHE A 64 -22.20 3.76 10.57
C PHE A 64 -23.65 4.26 10.49
N MET A 65 -24.11 4.67 9.30
CA MET A 65 -25.48 5.12 9.10
C MET A 65 -26.51 4.01 9.33
N ALA A 66 -26.21 2.78 8.88
CA ALA A 66 -27.04 1.62 9.15
C ALA A 66 -27.15 1.33 10.65
N LEU A 67 -26.03 1.34 11.38
CA LEU A 67 -26.02 1.17 12.84
C LEU A 67 -26.83 2.27 13.56
N LEU A 68 -26.72 3.53 13.11
CA LEU A 68 -27.51 4.63 13.65
C LEU A 68 -29.01 4.37 13.50
N PHE A 69 -29.48 4.04 12.29
CA PHE A 69 -30.89 3.75 12.05
C PHE A 69 -31.38 2.50 12.79
N LEU A 70 -30.57 1.44 12.85
CA LEU A 70 -30.88 0.25 13.66
C LEU A 70 -31.00 0.59 15.14
N SER A 71 -30.20 1.52 15.66
CA SER A 71 -30.27 1.96 17.06
C SER A 71 -31.54 2.72 17.36
N ILE A 72 -31.95 3.61 16.46
CA ILE A 72 -33.22 4.34 16.56
C ILE A 72 -34.38 3.35 16.49
N ALA A 73 -34.36 2.42 15.53
CA ALA A 73 -35.39 1.40 15.38
C ALA A 73 -35.48 0.50 16.62
N LEU A 74 -34.34 0.07 17.17
CA LEU A 74 -34.29 -0.72 18.40
C LEU A 74 -34.85 0.03 19.60
N TRP A 75 -34.45 1.31 19.77
CA TRP A 75 -34.98 2.14 20.84
C TRP A 75 -36.50 2.27 20.72
N TRP A 76 -37.01 2.71 19.57
CA TRP A 76 -38.45 2.88 19.36
C TRP A 76 -39.22 1.56 19.48
N GLY A 77 -38.67 0.47 18.92
CA GLY A 77 -39.27 -0.86 18.98
C GLY A 77 -39.41 -1.36 20.42
N LEU A 78 -38.35 -1.26 21.23
CA LEU A 78 -38.42 -1.55 22.67
C LEU A 78 -39.34 -0.56 23.39
N GLY A 79 -39.37 0.69 22.93
CA GLY A 79 -40.18 1.76 23.50
C GLY A 79 -41.67 1.40 23.54
N LEU A 80 -42.14 0.70 22.52
CA LEU A 80 -43.53 0.20 22.43
C LEU A 80 -43.84 -0.93 23.42
N LEU A 81 -42.83 -1.67 23.89
CA LEU A 81 -43.01 -2.82 24.77
C LEU A 81 -42.81 -2.45 26.25
N ILE A 82 -41.79 -1.65 26.55
CA ILE A 82 -41.33 -1.39 27.93
C ILE A 82 -41.17 0.11 28.26
N GLY A 83 -41.46 1.00 27.31
CA GLY A 83 -41.32 2.45 27.46
C GLY A 83 -39.97 2.99 27.02
N ASN A 84 -39.97 4.24 26.52
CA ASN A 84 -38.79 4.85 25.89
C ASN A 84 -37.60 5.03 26.85
N VAL A 85 -37.84 5.27 28.14
CA VAL A 85 -36.75 5.45 29.13
C VAL A 85 -35.97 4.15 29.34
N TRP A 86 -36.67 3.05 29.59
CA TRP A 86 -36.03 1.74 29.78
C TRP A 86 -35.35 1.23 28.52
N SER A 87 -35.94 1.54 27.37
CA SER A 87 -35.35 1.24 26.05
C SER A 87 -34.03 1.97 25.85
N ALA A 88 -33.96 3.26 26.22
CA ALA A 88 -32.72 4.04 26.15
C ALA A 88 -31.61 3.41 27.00
N ILE A 89 -31.95 2.97 28.22
CA ILE A 89 -31.00 2.32 29.14
C ILE A 89 -30.46 1.03 28.52
N ILE A 90 -31.33 0.18 27.94
CA ILE A 90 -30.90 -1.06 27.29
C ILE A 90 -29.97 -0.78 26.11
N VAL A 91 -30.34 0.16 25.23
CA VAL A 91 -29.49 0.53 24.07
C VAL A 91 -28.15 1.09 24.56
N ALA A 92 -28.14 1.91 25.61
CA ALA A 92 -26.92 2.43 26.21
C ALA A 92 -26.02 1.33 26.79
N VAL A 93 -26.59 0.33 27.47
CA VAL A 93 -25.85 -0.83 27.98
C VAL A 93 -25.25 -1.65 26.84
N ILE A 94 -25.99 -1.89 25.76
CA ILE A 94 -25.49 -2.60 24.58
C ILE A 94 -24.27 -1.87 24.00
N TYR A 95 -24.37 -0.56 23.78
CA TYR A 95 -23.26 0.24 23.29
C TYR A 95 -22.07 0.29 24.26
N GLY A 96 -22.34 0.34 25.57
CA GLY A 96 -21.31 0.28 26.61
C GLY A 96 -20.51 -1.03 26.56
N ILE A 97 -21.18 -2.17 26.37
CA ILE A 97 -20.53 -3.47 26.20
C ILE A 97 -19.68 -3.49 24.93
N VAL A 98 -20.23 -3.03 23.80
CA VAL A 98 -19.50 -2.95 22.53
C VAL A 98 -18.25 -2.07 22.68
N ALA A 99 -18.38 -0.90 23.29
CA ALA A 99 -17.27 0.02 23.54
C ALA A 99 -16.20 -0.61 24.43
N ALA A 100 -16.58 -1.28 25.51
CA ALA A 100 -15.65 -1.97 26.40
C ALA A 100 -14.87 -3.06 25.65
N VAL A 101 -15.53 -3.89 24.84
CA VAL A 101 -14.88 -4.94 24.04
C VAL A 101 -13.91 -4.34 23.03
N LEU A 102 -14.31 -3.30 22.30
CA LEU A 102 -13.44 -2.63 21.33
C LEU A 102 -12.23 -1.97 21.99
N ALA A 103 -12.43 -1.31 23.13
CA ALA A 103 -11.33 -0.70 23.89
C ALA A 103 -10.33 -1.75 24.39
N MET A 104 -10.80 -2.89 24.90
CA MET A 104 -9.94 -4.00 25.33
C MET A 104 -9.16 -4.62 24.17
N ARG A 105 -9.81 -4.87 23.03
CA ARG A 105 -9.16 -5.41 21.83
C ARG A 105 -8.15 -4.42 21.24
N GLY A 106 -8.53 -3.15 21.11
CA GLY A 106 -7.66 -2.10 20.61
C GLY A 106 -6.44 -1.89 21.50
N LYS A 107 -6.63 -1.91 22.83
CA LYS A 107 -5.51 -1.86 23.78
C LYS A 107 -4.53 -3.02 23.57
N LYS A 108 -5.04 -4.24 23.41
CA LYS A 108 -4.20 -5.43 23.16
C LYS A 108 -3.40 -5.30 21.85
N GLU A 109 -4.05 -4.86 20.77
CA GLU A 109 -3.38 -4.67 19.48
C GLU A 109 -2.27 -3.61 19.56
N VAL A 110 -2.53 -2.49 20.25
CA VAL A 110 -1.53 -1.43 20.47
C VAL A 110 -0.38 -1.92 21.36
N GLU A 111 -0.66 -2.73 22.38
CA GLU A 111 0.37 -3.36 23.23
C GLU A 111 1.24 -4.35 22.43
N GLU A 112 0.67 -5.12 21.51
CA GLU A 112 1.41 -6.01 20.61
C GLU A 112 2.32 -5.23 19.64
N ILE A 113 1.84 -4.09 19.13
CA ILE A 113 2.63 -3.19 18.27
C ILE A 113 3.77 -2.50 19.06
N THR A 114 3.52 -2.07 20.30
CA THR A 114 4.54 -1.44 21.16
C THR A 114 5.55 -2.45 21.74
N GLY A 115 5.24 -3.75 21.70
CA GLY A 115 6.17 -4.85 22.00
C GLY A 115 7.32 -5.02 20.99
N ALA A 116 7.29 -4.31 19.85
CA ALA A 116 8.42 -4.18 18.92
C ALA A 116 8.89 -2.71 18.90
N PRO A 117 10.12 -2.36 19.37
CA PRO A 117 11.36 -3.07 19.07
C PRO A 117 12.42 -3.09 20.22
N LYS A 118 12.84 -4.28 20.67
CA LYS A 118 14.18 -4.46 21.29
C LYS A 118 15.33 -4.08 20.32
N THR A 119 15.02 -3.85 19.06
CA THR A 119 15.92 -3.39 17.99
C THR A 119 16.28 -1.91 18.10
N ALA A 120 15.44 -1.05 18.69
CA ALA A 120 15.81 0.37 18.91
C ALA A 120 16.92 0.53 19.96
N GLU A 121 17.00 -0.38 20.95
CA GLU A 121 18.14 -0.46 21.86
C GLU A 121 19.40 -1.02 21.19
N THR A 122 19.23 -1.93 20.21
CA THR A 122 20.36 -2.49 19.44
C THR A 122 20.95 -1.44 18.48
N LEU A 123 20.12 -0.59 17.87
CA LEU A 123 20.58 0.51 17.01
C LEU A 123 21.30 1.63 17.80
N LYS A 124 20.95 1.82 19.08
CA LYS A 124 21.70 2.73 19.98
C LYS A 124 23.06 2.18 20.43
N LYS A 125 23.34 0.88 20.23
CA LYS A 125 24.60 0.21 20.59
C LYS A 125 25.61 0.09 19.45
N VAL A 126 25.34 0.62 18.25
CA VAL A 126 26.31 0.63 17.14
C VAL A 126 26.86 2.03 16.81
N PRO A 127 27.53 2.75 17.75
CA PRO A 127 28.36 3.89 17.38
C PRO A 127 29.87 3.56 17.26
N GLU A 128 30.33 2.35 17.60
CA GLU A 128 31.77 2.05 17.64
C GLU A 128 32.33 1.39 16.37
N ALA A 129 31.51 0.69 15.58
CA ALA A 129 31.96 -0.01 14.38
C ALA A 129 32.27 0.90 13.18
N PHE A 130 31.84 2.17 13.19
CA PHE A 130 32.05 3.12 12.09
C PHE A 130 33.16 4.14 12.34
N LYS A 131 33.89 4.08 13.47
CA LYS A 131 35.03 4.98 13.76
C LYS A 131 36.41 4.34 13.55
N THR A 132 36.49 3.03 13.34
CA THR A 132 37.74 2.30 13.06
C THR A 132 37.90 2.05 11.56
N SER A 133 38.13 3.09 10.78
CA SER A 133 38.73 2.93 9.44
C SER A 133 39.58 4.13 9.00
N GLU A 134 39.78 5.12 9.88
CA GLU A 134 40.62 6.30 9.59
C GLU A 134 42.04 6.18 10.16
N ASP A 135 42.36 5.12 10.91
CA ASP A 135 43.68 4.89 11.50
C ASP A 135 44.27 3.53 11.08
N SER A 136 44.51 3.38 9.78
CA SER A 136 45.53 2.45 9.29
C SER A 136 46.25 3.13 8.14
N ARG A 137 47.16 4.04 8.50
CA ARG A 137 48.29 4.46 7.66
C ARG A 137 49.34 3.35 7.61
#